data_AF-A0A435BQ37-F1
#
_entry.id   AF-A0A435BQ37-F1
#
_cell.length_a   1.000
_cell.length_b   1.000
_cell.length_c   1.000
_cell.angle_alpha   90.00
_cell.angle_beta   90.00
_cell.angle_gamma   90.00
#
_symmetry.space_group_name_H-M   'P 1'
#
loop_
_entity.id
_entity.type
_entity.pdbx_description
1 polymer ?
#
loop_
_entity_poly.entity_id
_entity_poly.type
_entity_poly.pdbx_seq_one_letter_code
_entity_poly.pdbx_strand_id
1 'polypeptide(L)'
;MKDAFCAVVTGQSLITQDIRHVQDERFAAVVRFLQQGDVVFTNFESTILGKHGGWPTKGRYFGYSRAEVLDALQDIGFNALALANNHAFDLGVSGVLATLEEVEARGFLHAGVGIDETHAAKLGHRHLGARRASLLAIDAGPGPANMYAENSTDSRPARPGVNRLKTVRKIGVPNGHFRRLARLGDQLQSSHLELTNYAQPEDPPELRSGKELNFYGTVFKQAA
;
A
#
# COMPACT_ATOMS: atom_id res chain seq x y z
N MET A 1 32.18 22.12 -3.97
CA MET A 1 31.20 21.09 -4.42
C MET A 1 30.09 20.93 -3.38
N LYS A 2 29.36 22.00 -3.01
CA LYS A 2 28.24 21.94 -2.04
C LYS A 2 26.91 22.41 -2.67
N ASP A 3 26.67 22.09 -3.95
CA ASP A 3 25.47 22.54 -4.68
C ASP A 3 24.63 21.42 -5.33
N ALA A 4 25.16 20.20 -5.45
CA ALA A 4 24.38 19.10 -6.03
C ALA A 4 23.34 18.57 -5.02
N PHE A 5 22.14 18.25 -5.51
CA PHE A 5 21.11 17.56 -4.74
C PHE A 5 21.38 16.06 -4.76
N CYS A 6 21.42 15.42 -3.60
CA CYS A 6 21.62 13.99 -3.46
C CYS A 6 20.38 13.33 -2.86
N ALA A 7 19.80 12.38 -3.59
CA ALA A 7 18.79 11.48 -3.06
C ALA A 7 19.40 10.08 -2.91
N VAL A 8 19.29 9.51 -1.71
CA VAL A 8 19.63 8.12 -1.42
C VAL A 8 18.32 7.36 -1.28
N VAL A 9 18.11 6.37 -2.17
CA VAL A 9 16.86 5.65 -2.29
C VAL A 9 17.10 4.20 -1.95
N THR A 10 16.30 3.67 -1.03
CA THR A 10 16.30 2.25 -0.65
C THR A 10 14.98 1.60 -1.02
N GLY A 11 14.95 0.27 -0.97
CA GLY A 11 13.75 -0.52 -1.17
C GLY A 11 12.86 -0.56 0.08
N GLN A 12 12.30 -1.74 0.32
CA GLN A 12 11.43 -2.05 1.43
C GLN A 12 12.18 -2.05 2.76
N SER A 13 11.69 -1.26 3.73
CA SER A 13 12.07 -1.35 5.13
C SER A 13 11.09 -2.27 5.85
N LEU A 14 11.57 -3.48 6.14
CA LEU A 14 10.92 -4.45 7.04
C LEU A 14 11.56 -4.43 8.43
N ILE A 15 12.13 -3.28 8.83
CA ILE A 15 12.58 -3.05 10.20
C ILE A 15 11.31 -2.85 11.04
N THR A 16 10.99 -3.83 11.88
CA THR A 16 9.75 -3.85 12.68
C THR A 16 9.99 -3.66 14.17
N GLN A 17 11.26 -3.57 14.58
CA GLN A 17 11.71 -3.44 15.95
C GLN A 17 12.70 -2.29 16.08
N ASP A 18 12.85 -1.76 17.28
CA ASP A 18 13.88 -0.77 17.56
C ASP A 18 15.28 -1.39 17.46
N ILE A 19 16.08 -0.90 16.52
CA ILE A 19 17.44 -1.38 16.26
C ILE A 19 18.53 -0.37 16.66
N ARG A 20 18.18 0.71 17.38
CA ARG A 20 19.16 1.72 17.82
C ARG A 20 20.26 1.17 18.73
N HIS A 21 20.01 0.02 19.34
CA HIS A 21 20.98 -0.69 20.18
C HIS A 21 22.03 -1.48 19.38
N VAL A 22 21.89 -1.63 18.06
CA VAL A 22 22.82 -2.43 17.23
C VAL A 22 24.17 -1.72 17.10
N GLN A 23 25.23 -2.38 17.55
CA GLN A 23 26.62 -1.92 17.46
C GLN A 23 27.41 -2.85 16.50
N ASP A 24 27.30 -2.61 15.20
CA ASP A 24 28.05 -3.34 14.16
C ASP A 24 28.68 -2.34 13.18
N GLU A 25 29.99 -2.43 12.95
CA GLU A 25 30.72 -1.49 12.10
C GLU A 25 30.27 -1.50 10.63
N ARG A 26 29.76 -2.64 10.13
CA ARG A 26 29.22 -2.75 8.76
C ARG A 26 27.88 -2.04 8.69
N PHE A 27 27.05 -2.17 9.73
CA PHE A 27 25.81 -1.41 9.83
C PHE A 27 26.08 0.09 9.94
N ALA A 28 27.03 0.50 10.79
CA ALA A 28 27.45 1.89 10.90
C ALA A 28 27.97 2.45 9.57
N ALA A 29 28.68 1.66 8.77
CA ALA A 29 29.10 2.06 7.42
C ALA A 29 27.91 2.31 6.48
N VAL A 30 26.85 1.49 6.56
CA VAL A 30 25.61 1.71 5.81
C VAL A 30 24.93 2.99 6.26
N VAL A 31 24.78 3.22 7.57
CA VAL A 31 24.18 4.44 8.12
C VAL A 31 24.93 5.69 7.63
N ARG A 32 26.27 5.69 7.71
CA ARG A 32 27.11 6.78 7.20
C ARG A 32 26.97 7.01 5.69
N PHE A 33 26.68 5.97 4.91
CA PHE A 33 26.38 6.13 3.48
C PHE A 33 25.00 6.78 3.27
N LEU A 34 23.98 6.29 3.96
CA LEU A 34 22.61 6.81 3.86
C LEU A 34 22.53 8.29 4.23
N GLN A 35 23.20 8.70 5.31
CA GLN A 35 23.21 10.07 5.83
C GLN A 35 23.90 11.10 4.91
N GLN A 36 24.46 10.69 3.77
CA GLN A 36 25.01 11.62 2.77
C GLN A 36 23.92 12.29 1.91
N GLY A 37 22.70 11.73 1.89
CA GLY A 37 21.59 12.25 1.10
C GLY A 37 20.89 13.45 1.73
N ASP A 38 20.46 14.41 0.91
CA ASP A 38 19.48 15.43 1.30
C ASP A 38 18.10 14.80 1.51
N VAL A 39 17.77 13.82 0.68
CA VAL A 39 16.59 12.95 0.81
C VAL A 39 17.07 11.53 0.97
N VAL A 40 16.67 10.89 2.08
CA VAL A 40 16.98 9.49 2.37
C VAL A 40 15.65 8.77 2.47
N PHE A 41 15.35 8.00 1.42
CA PHE A 41 14.04 7.41 1.18
C PHE A 41 14.01 5.91 1.47
N THR A 42 12.90 5.45 2.03
CA THR A 42 12.54 4.03 2.07
C THR A 42 11.03 3.82 1.92
N ASN A 43 10.62 2.62 1.49
CA ASN A 43 9.24 2.17 1.63
C ASN A 43 9.06 1.59 3.03
N PHE A 44 8.28 2.25 3.89
CA PHE A 44 7.98 1.76 5.23
C PHE A 44 6.92 0.66 5.14
N GLU A 45 7.36 -0.58 4.98
CA GLU A 45 6.49 -1.74 4.77
C GLU A 45 6.02 -2.32 6.11
N SER A 46 5.32 -1.48 6.86
CA SER A 46 4.69 -1.84 8.12
C SER A 46 3.54 -0.86 8.40
N THR A 47 2.83 -1.12 9.49
CA THR A 47 1.83 -0.24 10.07
C THR A 47 2.13 -0.06 11.56
N ILE A 48 1.82 1.11 12.10
CA ILE A 48 2.04 1.40 13.52
C ILE A 48 0.86 0.94 14.36
N LEU A 49 1.13 0.17 15.41
CA LEU A 49 0.20 -0.05 16.50
C LEU A 49 0.28 1.14 17.45
N GLY A 50 -0.62 2.12 17.26
CA GLY A 50 -0.68 3.33 18.06
C GLY A 50 -1.93 3.42 18.93
N LYS A 51 -2.28 4.65 19.33
CA LYS A 51 -3.40 4.96 20.24
C LYS A 51 -4.77 4.52 19.71
N HIS A 52 -4.91 4.36 18.39
CA HIS A 52 -6.13 3.89 17.72
C HIS A 52 -6.35 2.38 17.84
N GLY A 53 -5.39 1.64 18.40
CA GLY A 53 -5.39 0.18 18.44
C GLY A 53 -5.26 -0.43 17.05
N GLY A 54 -5.95 -1.54 16.84
CA GLY A 54 -6.00 -2.23 15.55
C GLY A 54 -6.22 -3.72 15.71
N TRP A 55 -6.63 -4.37 14.63
CA TRP A 55 -6.87 -5.80 14.58
C TRP A 55 -6.15 -6.39 13.38
N PRO A 56 -5.57 -7.61 13.50
CA PRO A 56 -4.98 -8.28 12.35
C PRO A 56 -5.97 -8.43 11.20
N THR A 57 -5.64 -7.87 10.04
CA THR A 57 -6.44 -8.01 8.80
C THR A 57 -5.95 -9.17 7.91
N LYS A 58 -4.84 -9.79 8.30
CA LYS A 58 -4.21 -10.93 7.63
C LYS A 58 -3.94 -12.06 8.62
N GLY A 59 -3.77 -13.28 8.07
CA GLY A 59 -3.30 -14.44 8.82
C GLY A 59 -1.78 -14.48 8.91
N ARG A 60 -1.14 -15.39 8.16
CA ARG A 60 0.31 -15.65 8.24
C ARG A 60 1.19 -14.44 7.89
N TYR A 61 0.80 -13.63 6.92
CA TYR A 61 1.60 -12.52 6.39
C TYR A 61 1.24 -11.18 7.04
N PHE A 62 0.96 -11.20 8.35
CA PHE A 62 0.64 -10.04 9.17
C PHE A 62 1.90 -9.52 9.87
N GLY A 63 2.08 -8.20 9.90
CA GLY A 63 3.14 -7.52 10.62
C GLY A 63 2.70 -6.13 11.07
N TYR A 64 3.25 -5.68 12.20
CA TYR A 64 3.12 -4.31 12.66
C TYR A 64 4.40 -3.90 13.39
N SER A 65 4.56 -2.60 13.58
CA SER A 65 5.62 -2.02 14.39
C SER A 65 5.02 -1.17 15.51
N ARG A 66 5.79 -0.95 16.56
CA ARG A 66 5.51 0.13 17.52
C ARG A 66 6.15 1.44 17.03
N ALA A 67 5.68 2.57 17.55
CA ALA A 67 6.09 3.90 17.08
C ALA A 67 7.61 4.15 17.18
N GLU A 68 8.30 3.54 18.15
CA GLU A 68 9.75 3.63 18.32
C GLU A 68 10.57 3.17 17.11
N VAL A 69 9.99 2.36 16.20
CA VAL A 69 10.66 1.99 14.95
C VAL A 69 10.93 3.22 14.08
N LEU A 70 10.06 4.22 14.12
CA LEU A 70 10.22 5.44 13.35
C LEU A 70 11.39 6.25 13.88
N ASP A 71 11.65 6.24 15.19
CA ASP A 71 12.84 6.86 15.78
C ASP A 71 14.10 6.16 15.29
N ALA A 72 14.09 4.82 15.24
CA ALA A 72 15.21 4.06 14.68
C ALA A 72 15.45 4.38 13.20
N LEU A 73 14.40 4.58 12.40
CA LEU A 73 14.54 5.00 11.00
C LEU A 73 15.12 6.42 10.88
N GLN A 74 14.76 7.34 11.77
CA GLN A 74 15.37 8.68 11.82
C GLN A 74 16.86 8.62 12.16
N ASP A 75 17.25 7.79 13.13
CA ASP A 75 18.65 7.63 13.53
C ASP A 75 19.51 7.04 12.40
N ILE A 76 18.93 6.16 11.57
CA ILE A 76 19.57 5.64 10.34
C ILE A 76 19.74 6.75 9.28
N GLY A 77 18.96 7.83 9.38
CA GLY A 77 18.98 8.99 8.49
C GLY A 77 17.79 9.09 7.54
N PHE A 78 16.83 8.16 7.59
CA PHE A 78 15.63 8.25 6.75
C PHE A 78 14.81 9.49 7.10
N ASN A 79 14.41 10.23 6.07
CA ASN A 79 13.59 11.43 6.21
C ASN A 79 12.40 11.46 5.23
N ALA A 80 12.32 10.48 4.33
CA ALA A 80 11.20 10.30 3.40
C ALA A 80 10.69 8.85 3.40
N LEU A 81 9.37 8.66 3.56
CA LEU A 81 8.74 7.35 3.68
C LEU A 81 7.59 7.21 2.67
N ALA A 82 7.67 6.20 1.80
CA ALA A 82 6.47 5.71 1.13
C ALA A 82 5.67 4.85 2.11
N LEU A 83 4.36 5.12 2.20
CA LEU A 83 3.43 4.39 3.07
C LEU A 83 2.44 3.55 2.27
N ALA A 84 2.36 3.73 0.94
CA ALA A 84 1.54 2.87 0.10
C ALA A 84 2.25 1.54 -0.14
N ASN A 85 1.82 0.51 0.58
CA ASN A 85 2.26 -0.87 0.39
C ASN A 85 1.22 -1.84 0.96
N ASN A 86 1.42 -3.12 0.71
CA ASN A 86 0.55 -4.20 1.14
C ASN A 86 0.45 -4.36 2.66
N HIS A 87 1.42 -3.89 3.46
CA HIS A 87 1.43 -4.01 4.94
C HIS A 87 0.86 -2.79 5.67
N ALA A 88 0.63 -1.69 4.97
CA ALA A 88 0.09 -0.45 5.53
C ALA A 88 -1.32 -0.60 6.16
N PHE A 89 -2.03 -1.68 5.83
CA PHE A 89 -3.38 -1.98 6.33
C PHE A 89 -3.44 -3.20 7.24
N ASP A 90 -2.31 -3.70 7.75
CA ASP A 90 -2.27 -4.94 8.54
C ASP A 90 -3.07 -4.82 9.85
N LEU A 91 -3.16 -3.61 10.41
CA LEU A 91 -3.96 -3.28 11.59
C LEU A 91 -5.30 -2.59 11.24
N GLY A 92 -5.65 -2.57 9.95
CA GLY A 92 -6.83 -1.91 9.41
C GLY A 92 -6.76 -0.38 9.51
N VAL A 93 -7.94 0.25 9.52
CA VAL A 93 -8.10 1.70 9.60
C VAL A 93 -7.34 2.30 10.79
N SER A 94 -7.39 1.66 11.97
CA SER A 94 -6.67 2.13 13.15
C SER A 94 -5.15 2.21 12.93
N GLY A 95 -4.58 1.23 12.24
CA GLY A 95 -3.16 1.21 11.89
C GLY A 95 -2.77 2.32 10.93
N VAL A 96 -3.61 2.58 9.92
CA VAL A 96 -3.41 3.69 8.97
C VAL A 96 -3.42 5.03 9.69
N LEU A 97 -4.40 5.26 10.57
CA LEU A 97 -4.53 6.49 11.34
C LEU A 97 -3.34 6.69 12.29
N ALA A 98 -2.94 5.64 13.01
CA ALA A 98 -1.78 5.70 13.88
C ALA A 98 -0.49 5.97 13.10
N THR A 99 -0.30 5.30 11.95
CA THR A 99 0.88 5.51 11.11
C THR A 99 0.96 6.95 10.63
N LEU A 100 -0.15 7.52 10.12
CA LEU A 100 -0.22 8.92 9.69
C LEU A 100 0.18 9.89 10.82
N GLU A 101 -0.42 9.75 11.99
CA GLU A 101 -0.10 10.62 13.13
C GLU A 101 1.36 10.52 13.56
N GLU A 102 1.91 9.31 13.63
CA GLU A 102 3.25 9.08 14.15
C GLU A 102 4.35 9.51 13.17
N VAL A 103 4.13 9.39 11.85
CA VAL A 103 5.06 9.94 10.85
C VAL A 103 4.98 11.46 10.75
N GLU A 104 3.79 12.04 10.91
CA GLU A 104 3.58 13.49 10.92
C GLU A 104 4.24 14.13 12.14
N ALA A 105 4.05 13.53 13.32
CA ALA A 105 4.63 13.97 14.58
C ALA A 105 6.17 13.98 14.55
N ARG A 106 6.79 13.04 13.82
CA ARG A 106 8.25 12.97 13.62
C ARG A 106 8.76 13.79 12.45
N GLY A 107 7.86 14.42 11.69
CA GLY A 107 8.23 15.32 10.61
C GLY A 107 8.81 14.61 9.38
N PHE A 108 8.43 13.36 9.11
CA PHE A 108 8.81 12.71 7.85
C PHE A 108 8.15 13.40 6.64
N LEU A 109 8.83 13.38 5.49
CA LEU A 109 8.16 13.51 4.20
C LEU A 109 7.47 12.17 3.90
N HIS A 110 6.15 12.12 3.81
CA HIS A 110 5.44 10.86 3.55
C HIS A 110 4.33 11.01 2.52
N ALA A 111 3.94 9.91 1.90
CA ALA A 111 2.79 9.83 1.01
C ALA A 111 2.26 8.39 0.94
N GLY A 112 1.02 8.23 0.46
CA GLY A 112 0.50 6.93 0.05
C GLY A 112 -0.54 6.27 0.96
N VAL A 113 -0.88 6.90 2.08
CA VAL A 113 -2.05 6.55 2.89
C VAL A 113 -2.78 7.82 3.31
N GLY A 114 -4.06 7.72 3.62
CA GLY A 114 -4.88 8.88 3.95
C GLY A 114 -6.13 8.52 4.76
N ILE A 115 -6.83 9.56 5.22
CA ILE A 115 -8.11 9.42 5.93
C ILE A 115 -9.29 9.16 4.97
N ASP A 116 -9.06 9.42 3.69
CA ASP A 116 -9.94 9.18 2.55
C ASP A 116 -9.07 9.11 1.27
N GLU A 117 -9.69 8.83 0.13
CA GLU A 117 -8.99 8.68 -1.16
C GLU A 117 -8.29 9.96 -1.58
N THR A 118 -8.93 11.11 -1.37
CA THR A 118 -8.37 12.43 -1.74
C THR A 118 -7.11 12.74 -0.93
N HIS A 119 -7.12 12.45 0.37
CA HIS A 119 -5.98 12.61 1.25
C HIS A 119 -4.86 11.62 0.88
N ALA A 120 -5.20 10.35 0.64
CA ALA A 120 -4.23 9.32 0.31
C ALA A 120 -3.49 9.61 -1.01
N ALA A 121 -4.18 10.19 -1.99
CA ALA A 121 -3.63 10.58 -3.29
C ALA A 121 -2.82 11.89 -3.26
N LYS A 122 -2.84 12.62 -2.15
CA LYS A 122 -2.14 13.90 -2.02
C LYS A 122 -0.62 13.67 -2.03
N LEU A 123 0.08 14.56 -2.73
CA LEU A 123 1.54 14.62 -2.66
C LEU A 123 1.96 15.02 -1.24
N GLY A 124 2.90 14.25 -0.67
CA GLY A 124 3.66 14.70 0.48
C GLY A 124 4.55 15.86 0.06
N HIS A 125 4.65 16.91 0.86
CA HIS A 125 5.55 18.03 0.61
C HIS A 125 6.27 18.41 1.90
N ARG A 126 7.59 18.59 1.81
CA ARG A 126 8.39 19.03 2.95
C ARG A 126 9.63 19.80 2.51
N HIS A 127 10.07 20.74 3.34
CA HIS A 127 11.41 21.32 3.23
C HIS A 127 12.40 20.40 3.94
N LEU A 128 13.37 19.88 3.20
CA LEU A 128 14.47 19.07 3.69
C LEU A 128 15.76 19.88 3.48
N GLY A 129 16.25 20.49 4.56
CA GLY A 129 17.28 21.52 4.49
C GLY A 129 16.79 22.76 3.73
N ALA A 130 17.58 23.24 2.77
CA ALA A 130 17.24 24.40 1.93
C ALA A 130 16.33 24.07 0.73
N ARG A 131 15.95 22.80 0.54
CA ARG A 131 15.26 22.32 -0.66
C ARG A 131 13.87 21.81 -0.35
N ARG A 132 12.95 22.00 -1.29
CA ARG A 132 11.59 21.46 -1.21
C ARG A 132 11.53 20.12 -1.95
N ALA A 133 11.08 19.08 -1.27
CA ALA A 133 10.88 17.76 -1.83
C ALA A 133 9.40 17.40 -1.82
N SER A 134 8.98 16.63 -2.83
CA SER A 134 7.63 16.11 -2.96
C SER A 134 7.67 14.60 -3.15
N LEU A 135 6.71 13.89 -2.57
CA LEU A 135 6.60 12.43 -2.67
C LEU A 135 5.20 12.02 -3.11
N LEU A 136 5.13 11.06 -4.03
CA LEU A 136 3.93 10.32 -4.40
C LEU A 136 4.22 8.84 -4.12
N ALA A 137 3.30 8.17 -3.45
CA ALA A 137 3.36 6.72 -3.27
C ALA A 137 2.00 6.12 -3.62
N ILE A 138 2.02 5.02 -4.36
CA ILE A 138 0.83 4.36 -4.88
C ILE A 138 1.05 2.85 -4.81
N ASP A 139 0.06 2.11 -4.31
CA ASP A 139 0.03 0.65 -4.36
C ASP A 139 -0.72 0.19 -5.62
N ALA A 140 -0.09 -0.68 -6.41
CA ALA A 140 -0.67 -1.23 -7.64
C ALA A 140 -1.34 -2.60 -7.45
N GLY A 141 -1.41 -3.08 -6.20
CA GLY A 141 -1.94 -4.37 -5.82
C GLY A 141 -1.03 -5.56 -6.20
N PRO A 142 -1.57 -6.80 -6.06
CA PRO A 142 -2.93 -7.10 -5.65
C PRO A 142 -3.16 -6.91 -4.14
N GLY A 143 -4.29 -6.32 -3.77
CA GLY A 143 -4.72 -6.14 -2.40
C GLY A 143 -6.26 -6.07 -2.34
N PRO A 144 -6.88 -6.49 -1.22
CA PRO A 144 -8.33 -6.46 -1.10
C PRO A 144 -8.86 -5.01 -1.05
N ALA A 145 -10.02 -4.75 -1.66
CA ALA A 145 -10.61 -3.42 -1.82
C ALA A 145 -10.69 -2.65 -0.49
N ASN A 146 -11.01 -3.35 0.59
CA ASN A 146 -11.14 -2.78 1.93
C ASN A 146 -9.84 -2.15 2.47
N MET A 147 -8.67 -2.47 1.92
CA MET A 147 -7.40 -1.85 2.30
C MET A 147 -7.21 -0.45 1.73
N TYR A 148 -7.87 -0.16 0.60
CA TYR A 148 -7.69 1.08 -0.12
C TYR A 148 -8.59 2.17 0.43
N ALA A 149 -8.08 3.41 0.41
CA ALA A 149 -8.82 4.57 0.84
C ALA A 149 -10.00 4.85 -0.10
N GLU A 150 -11.12 5.28 0.47
CA GLU A 150 -12.31 5.67 -0.29
C GLU A 150 -12.91 6.96 0.30
N ASN A 151 -13.33 7.86 -0.58
CA ASN A 151 -14.10 9.04 -0.17
C ASN A 151 -15.50 8.64 0.32
N SER A 152 -16.10 9.48 1.16
CA SER A 152 -17.50 9.35 1.53
C SER A 152 -18.41 9.53 0.31
N THR A 153 -19.62 9.01 0.43
CA THR A 153 -20.73 9.27 -0.50
C THR A 153 -21.99 9.52 0.34
N ASP A 154 -23.12 9.81 -0.31
CA ASP A 154 -24.39 10.03 0.40
C ASP A 154 -24.84 8.81 1.22
N SER A 155 -24.39 7.60 0.86
CA SER A 155 -24.84 6.34 1.48
C SER A 155 -23.80 5.66 2.38
N ARG A 156 -22.55 6.14 2.45
CA ARG A 156 -21.48 5.51 3.24
C ARG A 156 -20.39 6.50 3.65
N PRO A 157 -19.79 6.31 4.84
CA PRO A 157 -18.68 7.13 5.30
C PRO A 157 -17.41 6.90 4.46
N ALA A 158 -16.46 7.83 4.56
CA ALA A 158 -15.11 7.64 4.03
C ALA A 158 -14.39 6.50 4.75
N ARG A 159 -13.42 5.89 4.08
CA ARG A 159 -12.55 4.85 4.65
C ARG A 159 -11.10 5.30 4.56
N PRO A 160 -10.40 5.46 5.70
CA PRO A 160 -8.95 5.60 5.70
C PRO A 160 -8.30 4.36 5.10
N GLY A 161 -7.22 4.54 4.36
CA GLY A 161 -6.58 3.42 3.68
C GLY A 161 -5.41 3.82 2.79
N VAL A 162 -5.02 2.88 1.95
CA VAL A 162 -3.89 2.99 1.03
C VAL A 162 -4.29 3.70 -0.27
N ASN A 163 -3.39 4.52 -0.81
CA ASN A 163 -3.53 5.11 -2.14
C ASN A 163 -3.33 4.06 -3.23
N ARG A 164 -4.31 3.91 -4.13
CA ARG A 164 -4.34 2.81 -5.11
C ARG A 164 -4.11 3.28 -6.54
N LEU A 165 -3.38 2.48 -7.30
CA LEU A 165 -3.50 2.44 -8.76
C LEU A 165 -4.42 1.28 -9.09
N LYS A 166 -5.67 1.57 -9.48
CA LYS A 166 -6.64 0.52 -9.82
C LYS A 166 -6.18 -0.23 -11.06
N THR A 167 -5.66 -1.44 -10.88
CA THR A 167 -5.30 -2.35 -11.96
C THR A 167 -6.40 -3.40 -12.16
N VAL A 168 -6.63 -3.80 -13.41
CA VAL A 168 -7.58 -4.87 -13.74
C VAL A 168 -6.83 -5.96 -14.50
N ARG A 169 -6.73 -7.14 -13.89
CA ARG A 169 -6.13 -8.31 -14.55
C ARG A 169 -7.16 -8.97 -15.46
N LYS A 170 -6.81 -9.10 -16.75
CA LYS A 170 -7.58 -9.88 -17.71
C LYS A 170 -6.73 -11.01 -18.28
N ILE A 171 -7.26 -12.23 -18.28
CA ILE A 171 -6.53 -13.41 -18.76
C ILE A 171 -7.03 -13.76 -20.16
N GLY A 172 -6.17 -13.59 -21.16
CA GLY A 172 -6.45 -14.01 -22.53
C GLY A 172 -6.39 -15.53 -22.68
N VAL A 173 -7.42 -16.14 -23.28
CA VAL A 173 -7.47 -17.59 -23.51
C VAL A 173 -7.95 -17.94 -24.93
N PRO A 174 -7.49 -19.04 -25.54
CA PRO A 174 -7.99 -19.49 -26.83
C PRO A 174 -9.50 -19.77 -26.81
N ASN A 175 -10.17 -19.62 -27.96
CA ASN A 175 -11.62 -19.78 -28.12
C ASN A 175 -12.18 -21.07 -27.50
N GLY A 176 -11.46 -22.19 -27.67
CA GLY A 176 -11.87 -23.48 -27.09
C GLY A 176 -11.87 -23.50 -25.57
N HIS A 177 -10.91 -22.82 -24.92
CA HIS A 177 -10.86 -22.69 -23.47
C HIS A 177 -11.87 -21.68 -22.95
N PHE A 178 -12.07 -20.56 -23.66
CA PHE A 178 -13.11 -19.58 -23.34
C PHE A 178 -14.50 -20.22 -23.28
N ARG A 179 -14.89 -20.98 -24.31
CA ARG A 179 -16.18 -21.69 -24.35
C ARG A 179 -16.30 -22.77 -23.25
N ARG A 180 -15.20 -23.44 -22.91
CA ARG A 180 -15.18 -24.42 -21.81
C ARG A 180 -15.37 -23.75 -20.45
N LEU A 181 -14.72 -22.62 -20.21
CA LEU A 181 -14.91 -21.82 -18.98
C LEU A 181 -16.35 -21.32 -18.86
N ALA A 182 -16.94 -20.81 -19.95
CA ALA A 182 -18.33 -20.38 -19.96
C ALA A 182 -19.28 -21.54 -19.60
N ARG A 183 -19.14 -22.69 -20.28
CA ARG A 183 -19.96 -23.89 -20.00
C ARG A 183 -19.80 -24.37 -18.56
N LEU A 184 -18.57 -24.37 -18.03
CA LEU A 184 -18.32 -24.73 -16.64
C LEU A 184 -19.03 -23.76 -15.69
N GLY A 185 -18.97 -22.46 -15.96
CA GLY A 185 -19.68 -21.44 -15.19
C GLY A 185 -21.18 -21.70 -15.14
N ASP A 186 -21.80 -22.00 -16.29
CA ASP A 186 -23.23 -22.33 -16.38
C ASP A 186 -23.58 -23.60 -15.57
N GLN A 187 -22.72 -24.62 -15.61
CA GLN A 187 -22.91 -25.89 -14.90
C GLN A 187 -22.75 -25.78 -13.39
N LEU A 188 -22.00 -24.80 -12.90
CA LEU A 188 -21.89 -24.52 -11.46
C LEU A 188 -23.19 -23.93 -10.89
N GLN A 189 -24.12 -23.49 -11.75
CA GLN A 189 -25.45 -22.98 -11.39
C GLN A 189 -25.43 -21.91 -10.28
N SER A 190 -24.34 -21.15 -10.20
CA SER A 190 -24.17 -20.12 -9.18
C SER A 190 -25.13 -18.97 -9.44
N SER A 191 -25.91 -18.62 -8.44
CA SER A 191 -26.78 -17.46 -8.49
C SER A 191 -25.97 -16.17 -8.57
N HIS A 192 -26.60 -15.11 -9.07
CA HIS A 192 -25.99 -13.77 -9.06
C HIS A 192 -25.60 -13.33 -7.64
N LEU A 193 -26.41 -13.69 -6.63
CA LEU A 193 -26.14 -13.37 -5.23
C LEU A 193 -24.86 -14.07 -4.73
N GLU A 194 -24.67 -15.35 -5.05
CA GLU A 194 -23.45 -16.08 -4.67
C GLU A 194 -22.21 -15.47 -5.31
N LEU A 195 -22.26 -15.16 -6.61
CA LEU A 195 -21.13 -14.54 -7.31
C LEU A 195 -20.77 -13.17 -6.73
N THR A 196 -21.76 -12.38 -6.33
CA THR A 196 -21.55 -11.10 -5.64
C THR A 196 -20.94 -11.31 -4.26
N ASN A 197 -21.40 -12.30 -3.50
CA ASN A 197 -20.82 -12.62 -2.19
C ASN A 197 -19.37 -13.11 -2.31
N TYR A 198 -19.04 -13.91 -3.33
CA TYR A 198 -17.67 -14.37 -3.58
C TYR A 198 -16.73 -13.25 -4.03
N ALA A 199 -17.26 -12.17 -4.62
CA ALA A 199 -16.45 -11.02 -4.99
C ALA A 199 -16.03 -10.20 -3.76
N GLN A 200 -16.82 -10.18 -2.68
CA GLN A 200 -16.52 -9.37 -1.50
C GLN A 200 -15.14 -9.69 -0.90
N PRO A 201 -14.34 -8.67 -0.52
CA PRO A 201 -14.70 -7.25 -0.42
C PRO A 201 -14.61 -6.47 -1.74
N GLU A 202 -14.23 -7.09 -2.85
CA GLU A 202 -14.25 -6.46 -4.18
C GLU A 202 -15.68 -6.28 -4.71
N ASP A 203 -15.82 -5.34 -5.65
CA ASP A 203 -16.98 -5.29 -6.53
C ASP A 203 -16.82 -6.27 -7.70
N PRO A 204 -17.92 -6.85 -8.23
CA PRO A 204 -17.87 -7.65 -9.45
C PRO A 204 -17.18 -6.89 -10.59
N PRO A 205 -16.26 -7.52 -11.34
CA PRO A 205 -15.54 -6.84 -12.40
C PRO A 205 -16.45 -6.44 -13.57
N GLU A 206 -16.28 -5.23 -14.07
CA GLU A 206 -16.96 -4.78 -15.28
C GLU A 206 -16.45 -5.51 -16.53
N LEU A 207 -17.37 -6.12 -17.28
CA LEU A 207 -17.09 -6.76 -18.57
C LEU A 207 -17.26 -5.74 -19.70
N ARG A 208 -16.23 -5.55 -20.52
CA ARG A 208 -16.20 -4.49 -21.55
C ARG A 208 -16.68 -4.94 -22.94
N SER A 209 -16.88 -6.24 -23.15
CA SER A 209 -17.32 -6.77 -24.44
C SER A 209 -17.93 -8.16 -24.28
N GLY A 210 -18.70 -8.62 -25.27
CA GLY A 210 -19.18 -10.01 -25.33
C GLY A 210 -18.07 -11.07 -25.51
N LYS A 211 -16.80 -10.64 -25.57
CA LYS A 211 -15.61 -11.49 -25.58
C LYS A 211 -14.98 -11.65 -24.20
N GLU A 212 -15.62 -11.16 -23.14
CA GLU A 212 -15.15 -11.27 -21.77
C GLU A 212 -16.13 -12.11 -20.93
N LEU A 213 -15.59 -12.89 -20.00
CA LEU A 213 -16.33 -13.72 -19.05
C LEU A 213 -15.80 -13.43 -17.65
N ASN A 214 -16.68 -13.15 -16.69
CA ASN A 214 -16.34 -13.17 -15.27
C ASN A 214 -16.49 -14.60 -14.76
N PHE A 215 -15.39 -15.20 -14.31
CA PHE A 215 -15.40 -16.49 -13.65
C PHE A 215 -14.90 -16.29 -12.22
N TYR A 216 -15.85 -16.14 -11.27
CA TYR A 216 -15.58 -15.96 -9.84
C TYR A 216 -14.57 -14.83 -9.54
N GLY A 217 -14.82 -13.65 -10.10
CA GLY A 217 -13.99 -12.45 -9.92
C GLY A 217 -12.82 -12.33 -10.90
N THR A 218 -12.48 -13.40 -11.62
CA THR A 218 -11.43 -13.37 -12.65
C THR A 218 -12.02 -13.12 -14.02
N VAL A 219 -11.54 -12.08 -14.70
CA VAL A 219 -11.95 -11.77 -16.08
C VAL A 219 -11.11 -12.55 -17.08
N PHE A 220 -11.76 -13.43 -17.83
CA PHE A 220 -11.18 -14.10 -18.99
C PHE A 220 -11.61 -13.38 -20.27
N LYS A 221 -10.68 -13.24 -21.22
CA LYS A 221 -10.94 -12.63 -22.53
C LYS A 221 -10.67 -13.64 -23.63
N GLN A 222 -11.61 -13.76 -24.56
CA GLN A 222 -11.44 -14.53 -25.78
C GLN A 222 -10.31 -13.91 -26.61
N ALA A 223 -9.26 -14.69 -26.90
CA ALA A 223 -8.19 -14.26 -27.79
C ALA A 223 -8.75 -13.87 -29.17
N ALA A 224 -8.13 -12.87 -29.81
CA ALA A 224 -8.50 -12.44 -31.16
C ALA A 224 -8.26 -13.57 -32.17
#